data_AF-A0A1Y6KJ57-F1
#
_entry.id   AF-A0A1Y6KJ57-F1
#
_cell.length_a   1.000
_cell.length_b   1.000
_cell.length_c   1.000
_cell.angle_alpha   90.00
_cell.angle_beta   90.00
_cell.angle_gamma   90.00
#
_symmetry.space_group_name_H-M   'P 1'
#
loop_
_entity.id
_entity.type
_entity.pdbx_description
1 polymer ?
#
loop_
_entity_poly.entity_id
_entity_poly.type
_entity_poly.pdbx_seq_one_letter_code
_entity_poly.pdbx_strand_id
1 'polypeptide(L)' 'MEVMIILVPLALALGLAGLVGFLWSLKSGQYEDLEGAAWRAIADDDEPAGPAQPEAAPSRS' A
#
# COMPACT_ATOMS: atom_id res chain seq x y z
N MET A 1 32.83 11.67 21.77
CA MET A 1 32.26 12.93 21.23
C MET A 1 32.29 12.93 19.70
N GLU A 2 33.33 12.40 19.05
CA GLU A 2 33.41 12.25 17.58
C GLU A 2 32.21 11.55 16.92
N VAL A 3 31.67 10.50 17.54
CA VAL A 3 30.58 9.72 16.93
C VAL A 3 29.28 10.52 16.75
N MET A 4 29.02 11.49 17.63
CA MET A 4 27.82 12.33 17.51
C MET A 4 27.88 13.23 16.27
N ILE A 5 29.08 13.64 15.85
CA ILE A 5 29.28 14.46 14.64
C ILE A 5 28.85 13.69 13.39
N ILE A 6 28.90 12.35 13.41
CA ILE A 6 28.45 11.51 12.30
C ILE A 6 26.99 11.09 12.47
N LEU A 7 26.60 10.67 13.69
CA LEU A 7 25.27 10.14 13.95
C LEU A 7 24.16 11.19 13.86
N VAL A 8 24.42 12.44 14.27
CA VAL A 8 23.43 13.52 14.18
C VAL A 8 23.05 13.82 12.72
N PRO A 9 24.00 14.13 11.81
CA PRO A 9 23.64 14.36 10.41
C PRO A 9 23.09 13.11 9.74
N LEU A 10 23.59 11.91 10.09
CA LEU A 10 23.04 10.66 9.57
C LEU A 10 21.57 10.47 9.98
N ALA A 11 21.23 10.69 11.24
CA ALA A 11 19.86 10.59 11.73
C ALA A 11 18.93 11.63 11.07
N LEU A 12 19.40 12.87 10.90
CA LEU A 12 18.66 13.91 10.17
C LEU A 12 18.46 13.54 8.70
N ALA A 13 19.47 13.01 8.03
CA ALA A 13 19.37 12.56 6.65
C ALA A 13 18.38 11.40 6.50
N LEU A 14 18.43 10.41 7.40
CA LEU A 14 17.48 9.30 7.40
C LEU A 14 16.04 9.76 7.69
N GLY A 15 15.87 10.68 8.64
CA GLY A 15 14.57 11.29 8.93
C GLY A 15 14.02 12.07 7.73
N LEU A 16 14.86 12.87 7.06
CA LEU A 16 14.46 13.62 5.87
C LEU A 16 14.15 12.68 4.69
N ALA A 17 14.94 11.63 4.48
CA ALA A 17 14.70 10.63 3.45
C ALA A 17 13.35 9.93 3.68
N GLY A 18 13.05 9.54 4.92
CA GLY A 18 11.75 8.98 5.29
C GLY A 18 10.60 9.96 5.05
N LEU A 19 10.75 11.23 5.43
CA LEU A 19 9.75 12.27 5.20
C LEU A 19 9.48 12.50 3.71
N VAL A 20 10.54 12.62 2.89
CA VAL A 20 10.41 12.77 1.44
C VAL A 20 9.74 11.53 0.82
N GLY A 21 10.15 10.33 1.22
CA GLY A 21 9.52 9.09 0.77
C GLY A 21 8.04 9.01 1.13
N PHE A 22 7.68 9.41 2.34
CA PHE A 22 6.28 9.48 2.80
C PHE A 22 5.46 10.49 1.98
N LEU A 23 5.95 11.71 1.82
CA LEU A 23 5.27 12.74 1.01
C LEU A 23 5.14 12.32 -0.46
N TRP A 24 6.14 11.64 -1.01
CA TRP A 24 6.07 11.06 -2.35
C TRP A 24 5.01 9.96 -2.43
N SER A 25 4.93 9.06 -1.44
CA SER A 25 3.89 8.01 -1.38
C SER A 25 2.47 8.58 -1.32
N LEU A 26 2.27 9.67 -0.56
CA LEU A 26 0.98 10.36 -0.52
C LEU A 26 0.63 10.97 -1.89
N LYS A 27 1.60 11.62 -2.54
CA LYS A 27 1.41 12.21 -3.88
C LYS A 27 1.14 11.15 -4.96
N SER A 28 1.68 9.94 -4.81
CA SER A 28 1.51 8.84 -5.76
C SER A 28 0.16 8.12 -5.66
N GLY A 29 -0.73 8.51 -4.73
CA GLY A 29 -2.08 7.93 -4.63
C GLY A 29 -2.12 6.48 -4.12
N GLN A 30 -0.99 5.92 -3.68
CA GLN A 30 -0.90 4.52 -3.24
C GLN A 30 -1.79 4.18 -2.03
N TYR A 31 -2.25 5.18 -1.29
CA TYR A 31 -3.14 5.00 -0.15
C TYR A 31 -4.61 4.87 -0.55
N GLU A 32 -5.00 5.35 -1.73
CA GLU A 32 -6.37 5.24 -2.24
C GLU A 32 -6.72 3.77 -2.56
N ASP A 33 -5.74 2.98 -3.02
CA ASP A 33 -5.90 1.54 -3.27
C ASP A 33 -6.11 0.74 -1.97
N LEU A 34 -5.47 1.16 -0.87
CA LEU A 34 -5.64 0.54 0.45
C LEU A 34 -7.06 0.78 1.01
N GLU A 35 -7.64 1.96 0.77
CA GLU A 35 -9.01 2.28 1.17
C GLU A 35 -10.03 1.40 0.43
N GLY A 36 -9.84 1.18 -0.88
CA GLY A 36 -10.67 0.26 -1.67
C GLY A 36 -10.52 -1.21 -1.25
N ALA A 37 -9.32 -1.65 -0.88
CA ALA A 37 -9.08 -2.99 -0.37
C ALA A 37 -9.72 -3.23 1.01
N ALA A 38 -9.68 -2.24 1.90
CA ALA A 38 -10.34 -2.31 3.21
C ALA A 38 -11.86 -2.41 3.08
N TRP A 39 -12.46 -1.64 2.15
CA TRP A 39 -13.89 -1.74 1.85
C TRP A 39 -14.27 -3.15 1.36
N ARG A 40 -13.47 -3.73 0.46
CA ARG A 40 -13.69 -5.10 -0.02
C ARG A 40 -13.55 -6.14 1.09
N ALA A 41 -12.56 -6.00 1.97
CA ALA A 41 -12.34 -6.94 3.07
C ALA A 41 -13.51 -6.96 4.07
N ILE A 42 -14.18 -5.82 4.31
CA ILE A 42 -15.37 -5.75 5.18
C ILE A 42 -16.63 -6.21 4.43
N ALA A 43 -16.77 -5.83 3.16
CA ALA A 43 -17.92 -6.22 2.34
C ALA A 43 -17.96 -7.73 2.05
N ASP A 44 -16.79 -8.37 1.86
CA ASP A 44 -16.67 -9.82 1.65
C ASP A 44 -17.16 -10.65 2.87
N ASP A 45 -17.14 -10.07 4.09
CA ASP A 45 -17.67 -10.73 5.30
C ASP A 45 -19.21 -10.67 5.38
N ASP A 46 -19.84 -9.71 4.68
CA ASP A 46 -21.29 -9.49 4.65
C ASP A 46 -21.97 -10.01 3.36
N GLU A 47 -21.22 -10.37 2.32
CA GLU A 47 -21.75 -10.98 1.10
C GLU A 47 -21.89 -12.51 1.26
N PRO A 48 -23.11 -13.09 1.18
CA PRO A 48 -23.24 -14.54 1.07
C PRO A 48 -22.60 -14.95 -0.25
N ALA A 49 -21.55 -15.78 -0.20
CA ALA A 49 -20.80 -16.27 -1.36
C ALA A 49 -21.71 -16.50 -2.58
N GLY A 50 -21.75 -15.50 -3.47
CA GLY A 50 -22.51 -15.57 -4.72
C GLY A 50 -21.94 -16.71 -5.55
N PRO A 51 -22.78 -17.45 -6.30
CA PRO A 51 -22.35 -18.70 -6.91
C PRO A 51 -21.17 -18.44 -7.83
N ALA A 52 -20.08 -19.16 -7.58
CA ALA A 52 -18.87 -19.18 -8.41
C ALA A 52 -19.30 -19.22 -9.88
N GLN A 53 -19.07 -18.12 -10.58
CA GLN A 53 -19.42 -17.98 -11.98
C GLN A 53 -18.60 -19.04 -12.73
N PRO A 54 -19.22 -20.08 -13.32
CA PRO A 54 -18.48 -21.13 -13.98
C PRO A 54 -17.75 -20.50 -15.16
N GLU A 55 -16.44 -20.60 -15.13
CA GLU A 55 -15.53 -20.31 -16.22
C GLU A 55 -16.16 -20.80 -17.54
N ALA A 56 -16.67 -19.84 -18.32
CA ALA A 56 -17.19 -20.10 -19.64
C ALA A 56 -16.02 -20.56 -20.49
N ALA A 57 -15.93 -21.88 -20.67
CA ALA A 57 -14.94 -22.55 -21.47
C ALA A 57 -14.81 -21.86 -22.85
N PRO A 58 -13.58 -21.66 -23.36
CA PRO A 58 -13.40 -20.97 -24.63
C PRO A 58 -14.02 -21.82 -25.73
N SER A 59 -15.05 -21.29 -26.39
CA SER A 59 -15.60 -21.92 -27.59
C SER A 59 -14.50 -21.92 -28.66
N ARG A 60 -13.91 -23.10 -28.88
CA ARG A 60 -13.11 -23.36 -30.06
C ARG A 60 -13.99 -23.18 -31.29
N SER A 61 -13.59 -22.28 -32.17
CA SER A 61 -13.97 -22.24 -33.59
C SER A 61 -12.80 -21.70 -34.38
#